data_AF-A0A7Y1Z5N5-F1
#
_entry.id   AF-A0A7Y1Z5N5-F1
#
_cell.length_a   1.000
_cell.length_b   1.000
_cell.length_c   1.000
_cell.angle_alpha   90.00
_cell.angle_beta   90.00
_cell.angle_gamma   90.00
#
_symmetry.space_group_name_H-M   'P 1'
#
loop_
_entity.id
_entity.type
_entity.pdbx_description
1 polymer ?
#
loop_
_entity_poly.entity_id
_entity_poly.type
_entity_poly.pdbx_seq_one_letter_code
_entity_poly.pdbx_strand_id
1 'polypeptide(L)'
;FLAVLIVMLCGAQMSYGQTEDTATSPTLTSTQEQMIKEERELIKKNREILKQSLSDAQIEILRNSDLTLEQKRRQLSSSFSADQKELIKTQRSSLNRIRATFNTTLSEEQWQLLRERMIRRFRNFRDRAELRDRERPSTNGN
;
A
#
# COMPACT_ATOMS: atom_id res chain seq x y z
N PHE A 1 -0.05 6.27 0.54
CA PHE A 1 1.17 6.22 1.38
C PHE A 1 0.81 6.08 2.85
N LEU A 2 0.13 7.05 3.46
CA LEU A 2 -0.28 7.00 4.88
C LEU A 2 -1.04 5.72 5.28
N ALA A 3 -2.01 5.29 4.45
CA ALA A 3 -2.76 4.06 4.71
C ALA A 3 -1.88 2.80 4.69
N VAL A 4 -0.90 2.72 3.79
CA VAL A 4 0.05 1.60 3.70
C VAL A 4 0.98 1.60 4.92
N LEU A 5 1.41 2.79 5.34
CA LEU A 5 2.25 2.98 6.51
C LEU A 5 1.53 2.57 7.81
N ILE A 6 0.24 2.92 7.95
CA ILE A 6 -0.57 2.52 9.11
C ILE A 6 -0.84 1.02 9.12
N VAL A 7 -1.15 0.40 7.97
CA VAL A 7 -1.27 -1.06 7.88
C VAL A 7 0.02 -1.75 8.31
N MET A 8 1.18 -1.24 7.87
CA MET A 8 2.49 -1.74 8.32
C MET A 8 2.74 -1.49 9.81
N LEU A 9 2.35 -0.35 10.37
CA LEU A 9 2.53 -0.02 11.79
C LEU A 9 1.62 -0.86 12.70
N CYS A 10 0.40 -1.19 12.27
CA CYS A 10 -0.52 -2.06 12.99
C CYS A 10 -0.10 -3.54 13.02
N GLY A 11 1.04 -3.91 12.44
CA GLY A 11 1.55 -5.29 12.49
C GLY A 11 0.75 -6.28 11.63
N ALA A 12 -0.23 -5.82 10.86
CA ALA A 12 -0.81 -6.60 9.79
C ALA A 12 0.29 -6.84 8.76
N GLN A 13 0.95 -7.99 8.86
CA GLN A 13 1.75 -8.50 7.78
C GLN A 13 0.76 -8.68 6.63
N MET A 14 0.74 -7.75 5.68
CA MET A 14 0.33 -8.11 4.35
C MET A 14 1.34 -9.17 3.94
N SER A 15 0.97 -10.44 4.14
CA SER A 15 1.43 -11.51 3.29
C SER A 15 1.11 -10.99 1.89
N TYR A 16 2.09 -10.37 1.24
CA TYR A 16 2.20 -10.54 -0.19
C TYR A 16 2.35 -12.03 -0.29
N GLY A 17 1.23 -12.74 -0.47
CA GLY A 17 1.28 -14.13 -0.82
C GLY A 17 2.31 -14.20 -1.93
N GLN A 18 3.32 -15.03 -1.76
CA GLN A 18 3.87 -15.72 -2.90
C GLN A 18 2.69 -16.50 -3.49
N THR A 19 1.78 -15.83 -4.18
CA THR A 19 0.98 -16.49 -5.19
C THR A 19 2.00 -16.78 -6.25
N GLU A 20 2.57 -17.98 -6.19
CA GLU A 20 2.98 -18.72 -7.37
C GLU A 20 1.75 -18.85 -8.30
N ASP A 21 1.26 -17.73 -8.83
CA ASP A 21 0.41 -17.76 -10.02
C ASP A 21 1.39 -17.85 -11.19
N THR A 22 1.75 -19.10 -11.45
CA THR A 22 2.43 -19.62 -12.63
C THR A 22 1.69 -19.19 -13.89
N ALA A 23 2.08 -18.07 -14.48
CA ALA A 23 2.15 -17.83 -15.93
C ALA A 23 2.55 -16.37 -16.16
N THR A 24 3.73 -16.17 -16.74
CA THR A 24 4.25 -14.89 -17.24
C THR A 24 4.30 -13.73 -16.23
N SER A 25 5.11 -13.89 -15.18
CA SER A 25 5.87 -12.73 -14.69
C SER A 25 6.89 -12.39 -15.77
N PRO A 26 6.88 -11.18 -16.37
CA PRO A 26 8.00 -10.82 -17.20
C PRO A 26 9.23 -10.89 -16.31
N THR A 27 10.21 -11.70 -16.70
CA THR A 27 11.43 -11.89 -15.92
C THR A 27 12.00 -10.51 -15.63
N LEU A 28 12.02 -10.13 -14.35
CA LEU A 28 12.63 -8.87 -13.96
C LEU A 28 14.13 -8.97 -14.27
N THR A 29 14.72 -7.90 -14.77
CA THR A 29 16.17 -7.87 -14.91
C THR A 29 16.82 -7.87 -13.53
N SER A 30 18.07 -8.34 -13.41
CA SER A 30 18.81 -8.28 -12.14
C SER A 30 18.82 -6.86 -11.55
N THR A 31 18.89 -5.84 -12.40
CA THR A 31 18.80 -4.42 -12.01
C THR A 31 17.43 -4.08 -11.42
N GLN A 32 16.34 -4.56 -12.02
CA GLN A 32 14.98 -4.35 -11.52
C GLN A 32 14.74 -5.05 -10.18
N GLU A 33 15.24 -6.27 -9.99
CA GLU A 33 15.17 -6.95 -8.71
C GLU A 33 15.94 -6.23 -7.61
N GLN A 34 17.12 -5.71 -7.94
CA GLN A 34 17.93 -4.94 -7.01
C GLN A 34 17.22 -3.63 -6.61
N MET A 35 16.63 -2.90 -7.56
CA MET A 35 15.83 -1.71 -7.27
C MET A 35 14.64 -2.00 -6.34
N ILE A 36 13.96 -3.15 -6.50
CA ILE A 36 12.86 -3.56 -5.62
C ILE A 36 13.37 -3.90 -4.22
N LYS A 37 14.52 -4.58 -4.10
CA LYS A 37 15.16 -4.87 -2.81
C LYS A 37 15.51 -3.56 -2.08
N GLU A 38 16.11 -2.61 -2.78
CA GLU A 38 16.46 -1.29 -2.25
C GLU A 38 15.20 -0.50 -1.83
N GLU A 39 14.12 -0.52 -2.62
CA GLU A 39 12.84 0.12 -2.23
C GLU A 39 12.28 -0.50 -0.94
N ARG A 40 12.34 -1.83 -0.80
CA ARG A 40 11.88 -2.53 0.41
C ARG A 40 12.68 -2.15 1.64
N GLU A 41 14.00 -2.09 1.54
CA GLU A 41 14.85 -1.68 2.66
C GLU A 41 14.62 -0.22 3.03
N LEU A 42 14.42 0.66 2.05
CA LEU A 42 14.08 2.05 2.31
C LEU A 42 12.72 2.18 3.02
N ILE A 43 11.71 1.41 2.62
CA ILE A 43 10.40 1.40 3.29
C ILE A 43 10.54 0.90 4.74
N LYS A 44 11.33 -0.15 4.99
CA LYS A 44 11.61 -0.64 6.35
C LYS A 44 12.27 0.44 7.20
N LYS A 45 13.33 1.08 6.69
CA LYS A 45 14.01 2.18 7.39
C LYS A 45 13.05 3.33 7.69
N ASN A 46 12.25 3.74 6.71
CA ASN A 46 11.26 4.81 6.88
C ASN A 46 10.21 4.47 7.95
N ARG A 47 9.79 3.20 8.01
CA ARG A 47 8.89 2.69 9.05
C ARG A 47 9.51 2.78 10.42
N GLU A 48 10.75 2.33 10.60
CA GLU A 48 11.41 2.38 11.91
C GLU A 48 11.63 3.81 12.39
N ILE A 49 12.05 4.73 11.51
CA ILE A 49 12.18 6.15 11.85
C ILE A 49 10.82 6.73 12.26
N LEU A 50 9.75 6.46 11.51
CA LEU A 50 8.44 6.96 11.87
C LEU A 50 7.95 6.36 13.19
N LYS A 51 8.16 5.05 13.42
CA LYS A 51 7.80 4.35 14.66
C LYS A 51 8.50 4.95 15.87
N GLN A 52 9.80 5.26 15.75
CA GLN A 52 10.58 5.92 16.80
C GLN A 52 10.10 7.36 17.07
N SER A 53 9.53 8.02 16.06
CA SER A 53 9.00 9.37 16.23
C SER A 53 7.61 9.42 16.86
N LEU A 54 6.90 8.28 17.03
CA LEU A 54 5.53 8.27 17.54
C LEU A 54 5.49 8.58 19.04
N SER A 55 4.50 9.37 19.45
CA SER A 55 4.20 9.60 20.87
C SER A 55 3.34 8.47 21.46
N ASP A 56 3.29 8.37 22.78
CA ASP A 56 2.48 7.37 23.49
C ASP A 56 0.99 7.46 23.11
N ALA A 57 0.46 8.68 22.97
CA ALA A 57 -0.91 8.90 22.51
C ALA A 57 -1.15 8.36 21.08
N GLN A 58 -0.16 8.47 20.20
CA GLN A 58 -0.25 7.93 18.83
C GLN A 58 -0.14 6.40 18.82
N ILE A 59 0.68 5.83 19.70
CA ILE A 59 0.79 4.38 19.90
C ILE A 59 -0.55 3.82 20.39
N GLU A 60 -1.24 4.53 21.28
CA GLU A 60 -2.55 4.11 21.79
C GLU A 60 -3.61 4.08 20.69
N ILE A 61 -3.63 5.08 19.80
CA ILE A 61 -4.51 5.07 18.61
C ILE A 61 -4.25 3.82 17.74
N LEU A 62 -2.98 3.42 17.59
CA LEU A 62 -2.62 2.23 16.81
C LEU A 62 -3.09 0.93 17.48
N ARG A 63 -3.01 0.84 18.81
CA ARG A 63 -3.38 -0.35 19.59
C ARG A 63 -4.88 -0.52 19.78
N ASN A 64 -5.65 0.56 19.74
CA ASN A 64 -7.09 0.53 19.97
C ASN A 64 -7.81 -0.42 18.98
N SER A 65 -8.38 -1.53 19.47
CA SER A 65 -9.07 -2.53 18.64
C SER A 65 -10.43 -2.08 18.13
N ASP A 66 -11.03 -1.08 18.78
CA ASP A 66 -12.39 -0.60 18.50
C ASP A 66 -12.42 0.37 17.32
N LEU A 67 -11.24 0.91 16.94
CA LEU A 67 -11.10 1.79 15.78
C LEU A 67 -10.84 0.99 14.50
N THR A 68 -11.66 1.28 13.49
CA THR A 68 -11.38 0.85 12.11
C THR A 68 -10.08 1.47 11.58
N LEU A 69 -9.49 0.86 10.55
CA LEU A 69 -8.28 1.37 9.90
C LEU A 69 -8.43 2.82 9.41
N GLU A 70 -9.61 3.18 8.89
CA GLU A 70 -9.88 4.55 8.47
C GLU A 70 -9.93 5.53 9.64
N GLN A 71 -10.55 5.14 10.76
CA GLN A 71 -10.61 5.97 11.96
C GLN A 71 -9.22 6.18 12.55
N LYS A 72 -8.43 5.11 12.69
CA LYS A 72 -7.01 5.19 13.09
C LYS A 72 -6.25 6.15 12.19
N ARG A 73 -6.45 6.06 10.87
CA ARG A 73 -5.82 6.97 9.91
C ARG A 73 -6.18 8.43 10.13
N ARG A 74 -7.47 8.73 10.32
CA ARG A 74 -7.92 10.11 10.53
C ARG A 74 -7.31 10.67 11.82
N GLN A 75 -7.41 9.92 12.92
CA GLN A 75 -6.89 10.35 14.22
C GLN A 75 -5.35 10.49 14.23
N LEU A 76 -4.63 9.54 13.63
CA LEU A 76 -3.18 9.63 13.50
C LEU A 76 -2.77 10.83 12.65
N SER A 77 -3.44 11.04 11.51
CA SER A 77 -3.15 12.16 10.62
C SER A 77 -3.36 13.52 11.28
N SER A 78 -4.36 13.66 12.15
CA SER A 78 -4.56 14.89 12.93
C SER A 78 -3.54 15.03 14.05
N SER A 79 -3.07 13.92 14.63
CA SER A 79 -2.14 13.93 15.76
C SER A 79 -0.68 14.20 15.38
N PHE A 80 -0.32 14.15 14.09
CA PHE A 80 1.08 14.31 13.69
C PHE A 80 1.60 15.74 13.90
N SER A 81 2.78 15.84 14.50
CA SER A 81 3.53 17.09 14.65
C SER A 81 4.02 17.64 13.30
N ALA A 82 4.50 18.88 13.29
CA ALA A 82 5.10 19.47 12.08
C ALA A 82 6.30 18.64 11.59
N ASP A 83 7.17 18.21 12.50
CA ASP A 83 8.35 17.41 12.17
C ASP A 83 7.97 16.04 11.62
N GLN A 84 6.98 15.37 12.22
CA GLN A 84 6.46 14.10 11.70
C GLN A 84 5.83 14.25 10.31
N LYS A 85 5.13 15.36 10.05
CA LYS A 85 4.55 15.66 8.74
C LYS A 85 5.62 15.89 7.68
N GLU A 86 6.67 16.63 8.01
CA GLU A 86 7.78 16.86 7.06
C GLU A 86 8.56 15.56 6.81
N LEU A 87 8.80 14.75 7.84
CA LEU A 87 9.40 13.42 7.70
C LEU A 87 8.60 12.56 6.70
N ILE A 88 7.27 12.45 6.88
CA ILE A 88 6.40 11.67 5.99
C ILE A 88 6.44 12.21 4.55
N LYS A 89 6.48 13.53 4.38
CA LYS A 89 6.54 14.18 3.06
C LYS A 89 7.85 13.89 2.35
N THR A 90 8.99 14.00 3.04
CA THR A 90 10.31 13.67 2.48
C THR A 90 10.39 12.20 2.09
N GLN A 91 9.92 11.29 2.95
CA GLN A 91 9.87 9.85 2.64
C GLN A 91 8.99 9.56 1.41
N ARG A 92 7.83 10.22 1.29
CA ARG A 92 6.94 10.10 0.12
C ARG A 92 7.61 10.58 -1.16
N SER A 93 8.32 11.71 -1.11
CA SER A 93 9.06 12.26 -2.25
C SER A 93 10.13 11.30 -2.75
N SER A 94 10.91 10.72 -1.83
CA SER A 94 11.94 9.74 -2.15
C SER A 94 11.37 8.51 -2.86
N LEU A 95 10.26 7.96 -2.35
CA LEU A 95 9.62 6.79 -2.94
C LEU A 95 8.99 7.08 -4.31
N ASN A 96 8.44 8.28 -4.49
CA ASN A 96 7.93 8.69 -5.80
C ASN A 96 9.05 8.78 -6.84
N ARG A 97 10.23 9.28 -6.45
CA ARG A 97 11.41 9.31 -7.34
C ARG A 97 11.86 7.90 -7.72
N ILE A 98 11.99 7.00 -6.74
CA ILE A 98 12.38 5.60 -6.98
C ILE A 98 11.40 4.91 -7.93
N ARG A 99 10.09 5.11 -7.74
CA ARG A 99 9.08 4.55 -8.64
C ARG A 99 9.13 5.14 -10.04
N ALA A 100 9.39 6.44 -10.17
CA ALA A 100 9.57 7.06 -11.48
C ALA A 100 10.77 6.45 -12.20
N THR A 101 11.91 6.27 -11.50
CA THR A 101 13.10 5.61 -12.06
C THR A 101 12.81 4.15 -12.42
N PHE A 102 12.17 3.38 -11.54
CA PHE A 102 11.78 2.00 -11.82
C PHE A 102 10.92 1.90 -13.09
N ASN A 103 9.93 2.78 -13.23
CA ASN A 103 9.06 2.83 -14.42
C ASN A 103 9.83 3.09 -15.72
N THR A 104 10.92 3.88 -15.69
CA THR A 104 11.78 4.08 -16.88
C THR A 104 12.59 2.85 -17.26
N THR A 105 12.75 1.88 -16.35
CA THR A 105 13.50 0.64 -16.64
C THR A 105 12.63 -0.47 -17.21
N LEU A 106 11.30 -0.28 -17.26
CA LEU A 106 10.38 -1.28 -17.76
C LEU A 106 10.39 -1.30 -19.30
N SER A 107 10.55 -2.48 -19.89
CA SER A 107 10.42 -2.67 -21.34
C SER A 107 8.96 -2.50 -21.80
N GLU A 108 8.73 -2.25 -23.09
CA GLU A 108 7.37 -2.18 -23.65
C GLU A 108 6.55 -3.45 -23.39
N GLU A 109 7.18 -4.63 -23.46
CA GLU A 109 6.55 -5.91 -23.13
C GLU A 109 6.15 -5.99 -21.65
N GLN A 110 7.02 -5.53 -20.75
CA GLN A 110 6.71 -5.43 -19.32
C GLN A 110 5.56 -4.45 -19.06
N TRP A 111 5.53 -3.33 -19.77
CA TRP A 111 4.44 -2.35 -19.70
C TRP A 111 3.11 -2.90 -20.19
N GLN A 112 3.10 -3.64 -21.30
CA GLN A 112 1.90 -4.27 -21.83
C GLN A 112 1.34 -5.30 -20.83
N LEU A 113 2.20 -6.14 -20.25
CA LEU A 113 1.79 -7.10 -19.21
C LEU A 113 1.25 -6.41 -17.95
N LEU A 114 1.86 -5.31 -17.51
CA LEU A 114 1.36 -4.52 -16.39
C LEU A 114 0.00 -3.90 -16.68
N ARG A 115 -0.19 -3.37 -17.90
CA ARG A 115 -1.47 -2.81 -18.36
C ARG A 115 -2.55 -3.89 -18.41
N GLU A 116 -2.26 -5.06 -18.96
CA GLU A 116 -3.20 -6.19 -19.00
C GLU A 116 -3.58 -6.68 -17.59
N ARG A 117 -2.60 -6.83 -16.69
CA ARG A 117 -2.87 -7.17 -15.28
C ARG A 117 -3.75 -6.13 -14.62
N MET A 118 -3.51 -4.84 -14.88
CA MET A 118 -4.32 -3.75 -14.33
C MET A 118 -5.76 -3.85 -14.85
N ILE A 119 -5.96 -4.02 -16.17
CA ILE A 119 -7.28 -4.15 -16.80
C ILE A 119 -8.04 -5.36 -16.25
N ARG A 120 -7.38 -6.52 -16.12
CA ARG A 120 -7.97 -7.73 -15.52
C ARG A 120 -8.42 -7.49 -14.09
N ARG A 121 -7.58 -6.82 -13.28
CA ARG A 121 -7.91 -6.50 -11.89
C ARG A 121 -9.11 -5.55 -11.79
N PHE A 122 -9.22 -4.56 -12.67
CA PHE A 122 -10.38 -3.67 -12.74
C PHE A 122 -11.66 -4.39 -13.18
N ARG A 123 -11.58 -5.30 -14.16
CA ARG A 123 -12.70 -6.17 -14.56
C ARG A 123 -13.20 -7.03 -13.40
N ASN A 124 -12.30 -7.76 -12.75
CA ASN A 124 -12.66 -8.60 -11.60
C ASN A 124 -13.28 -7.77 -10.46
N PHE A 125 -12.80 -6.54 -10.25
CA PHE A 125 -13.38 -5.64 -9.25
C PHE A 125 -14.81 -5.21 -9.62
N ARG A 126 -15.04 -4.89 -10.91
CA ARG A 126 -16.38 -4.56 -11.42
C ARG A 126 -17.32 -5.75 -11.32
N ASP A 127 -16.90 -6.93 -11.74
CA ASP A 127 -17.72 -8.15 -11.66
C ASP A 127 -18.07 -8.48 -10.21
N ARG A 128 -17.13 -8.30 -9.28
CA ARG A 128 -17.36 -8.48 -7.84
C ARG A 128 -18.26 -7.40 -7.24
N ALA A 129 -18.20 -6.16 -7.75
CA ALA A 129 -19.11 -5.09 -7.36
C ALA A 129 -20.54 -5.35 -7.87
N GLU A 130 -20.69 -5.81 -9.12
CA GLU A 130 -21.97 -6.18 -9.71
C GLU A 130 -22.61 -7.40 -9.02
N LEU A 131 -21.82 -8.39 -8.60
CA LEU A 131 -22.29 -9.50 -7.77
C LEU A 131 -22.76 -9.02 -6.39
N ARG A 132 -22.03 -8.10 -5.74
CA ARG A 132 -22.41 -7.53 -4.45
C ARG A 132 -23.71 -6.70 -4.52
N ASP A 133 -23.97 -6.04 -5.64
CA ASP A 133 -25.21 -5.29 -5.85
C ASP A 133 -26.41 -6.21 -6.15
N ARG A 134 -26.18 -7.40 -6.73
CA ARG A 134 -27.21 -8.44 -6.91
C ARG A 134 -27.57 -9.17 -5.61
N GLU A 135 -26.62 -9.32 -4.69
CA GLU A 135 -26.84 -9.96 -3.39
C GLU A 135 -27.41 -9.02 -2.31
N ARG A 136 -27.63 -7.73 -2.62
CA ARG A 136 -28.35 -6.85 -1.69
C ARG A 136 -29.81 -7.33 -1.59
N PRO A 137 -30.26 -7.84 -0.43
CA PRO A 137 -31.67 -8.11 -0.24
C PRO A 137 -32.38 -6.77 -0.37
N SER A 138 -33.39 -6.71 -1.25
CA SER A 138 -34.32 -5.60 -1.27
C SER A 138 -35.01 -5.55 0.09
N THR A 139 -34.53 -4.70 0.99
CA THR A 139 -35.28 -4.30 2.17
C THR A 139 -36.39 -3.37 1.71
N ASN A 140 -37.38 -3.94 1.03
CA ASN A 140 -38.70 -3.37 0.94
C ASN A 140 -39.51 -3.98 2.08
N GLY A 141 -39.74 -3.19 3.13
CA GLY A 141 -40.50 -3.60 4.31
C GLY A 141 -41.12 -2.38 4.96
N ASN A 142 -42.38 -2.12 4.59
CA ASN A 142 -43.44 -1.29 5.20
C ASN A 142 -43.07 0.01 5.91
#